data_AF-A0A7S2LXQ6-F1
#
_entry.id   AF-A0A7S2LXQ6-F1
#
_cell.length_a   1.000
_cell.length_b   1.000
_cell.length_c   1.000
_cell.angle_alpha   90.00
_cell.angle_beta   90.00
_cell.angle_gamma   90.00
#
_symmetry.space_group_name_H-M   'P 1'
#
loop_
_entity.id
_entity.type
_entity.pdbx_description
1 polymer ?
#
loop_
_entity_poly.entity_id
_entity_poly.type
_entity_poly.pdbx_seq_one_letter_code
_entity_poly.pdbx_strand_id
1 'polypeptide(L)'
;MASAAASSHSTASILRFTYQLGRSLYIPLTSRCNSIPLPITRGPGFVLNSDVVDVLRNVRQVEHYGGTTTSWMNNVTTANDEDPTIYKVGLPEYDLPLVNTLYNYNNENKESTSSSSTTTTSRNNNDSGNQHNNVKNTQRVHMQEDSIQPSIAMLVDQVASHLEDDLNLHEVCIAGEGEPTLRMDALLAISRTVQSFNQQQQQQKQQHNDSNLARQINVRLITNGLCYSVPHLGYSNNNNTNSINSNKILLPKLRYTILRDLLEAGVSRLSVALNTANRHEYDVLMQPACYTGGGMIMTDDDDIGGGNDNNTDATNNASSSSSSFPPMMPGTAHDLICEFIMDATKLGMDVEITGVDRPEIDKVEMERLARLLLSVAPKNKKKGRVGRRSVVRWRPYFE
;
A
#
# COMPACT_ATOMS: atom_id res chain seq x y z
N MET A 1 -58.45 -17.47 -9.29
CA MET A 1 -57.13 -17.83 -9.83
C MET A 1 -56.34 -16.55 -10.05
N ALA A 2 -55.44 -16.19 -9.14
CA ALA A 2 -54.48 -15.11 -9.32
C ALA A 2 -53.12 -15.67 -8.86
N SER A 3 -52.23 -15.91 -9.82
CA SER A 3 -50.90 -16.45 -9.59
C SER A 3 -49.95 -15.28 -9.29
N ALA A 4 -49.44 -15.22 -8.07
CA ALA A 4 -48.41 -14.27 -7.68
C ALA A 4 -47.04 -14.83 -8.09
N ALA A 5 -46.43 -14.24 -9.12
CA ALA A 5 -45.06 -14.51 -9.49
C ALA A 5 -44.12 -13.87 -8.46
N ALA A 6 -43.57 -14.67 -7.55
CA ALA A 6 -42.47 -14.26 -6.68
C ALA A 6 -41.20 -14.13 -7.53
N SER A 7 -40.79 -12.90 -7.82
CA SER A 7 -39.50 -12.61 -8.45
C SER A 7 -38.39 -12.85 -7.43
N SER A 8 -37.75 -14.02 -7.53
CA SER A 8 -36.53 -14.36 -6.81
C SER A 8 -35.40 -13.43 -7.26
N HIS A 9 -35.31 -12.24 -6.65
CA HIS A 9 -34.11 -11.42 -6.73
C HIS A 9 -33.03 -12.19 -6.00
N SER A 10 -32.13 -12.81 -6.76
CA SER A 10 -30.81 -13.20 -6.28
C SER A 10 -30.18 -11.96 -5.67
N THR A 11 -30.23 -11.84 -4.35
CA THR A 11 -29.51 -10.81 -3.59
C THR A 11 -28.04 -11.11 -3.79
N ALA A 12 -27.46 -10.59 -4.87
CA ALA A 12 -26.02 -10.58 -5.06
C ALA A 12 -25.45 -9.93 -3.81
N SER A 13 -24.78 -10.72 -2.97
CA SER A 13 -24.17 -10.25 -1.75
C SER A 13 -23.21 -9.13 -2.13
N ILE A 14 -23.55 -7.88 -1.78
CA ILE A 14 -22.72 -6.73 -2.09
C ILE A 14 -21.42 -6.92 -1.30
N LEU A 15 -20.32 -7.12 -2.02
CA LEU A 15 -19.01 -7.28 -1.41
C LEU A 15 -18.64 -6.02 -0.63
N ARG A 16 -18.30 -6.19 0.64
CA ARG A 16 -17.91 -5.11 1.54
C ARG A 16 -16.38 -5.03 1.60
N PHE A 17 -15.83 -3.83 1.39
CA PHE A 17 -14.39 -3.57 1.37
C PHE A 17 -13.95 -2.59 2.47
N THR A 18 -14.81 -2.36 3.46
CA THR A 18 -14.54 -1.48 4.59
C THR A 18 -15.05 -2.11 5.88
N TYR A 19 -14.36 -1.88 7.00
CA TYR A 19 -14.82 -2.30 8.33
C TYR A 19 -14.59 -1.17 9.33
N GLN A 20 -15.28 -1.22 10.47
CA GLN A 20 -15.21 -0.16 11.47
C GLN A 20 -14.69 -0.71 12.79
N LEU A 21 -13.67 -0.04 13.36
CA LEU A 21 -13.19 -0.31 14.71
C LEU A 21 -13.36 0.94 15.56
N GLY A 22 -14.36 0.91 16.45
CA GLY A 22 -14.74 2.06 17.24
C GLY A 22 -15.19 3.23 16.36
N ARG A 23 -14.45 4.35 16.40
CA ARG A 23 -14.77 5.59 15.66
C ARG A 23 -13.89 5.78 14.42
N SER A 24 -13.30 4.70 13.93
CA SER A 24 -12.40 4.71 12.78
C SER A 24 -12.89 3.73 11.72
N LEU A 25 -12.97 4.20 10.47
CA LEU A 25 -13.29 3.39 9.30
C LEU A 25 -11.98 2.90 8.69
N TYR A 26 -11.86 1.59 8.46
CA TYR A 26 -10.69 0.95 7.89
C TYR A 26 -10.95 0.48 6.48
N ILE A 27 -9.98 0.70 5.60
CA ILE A 27 -10.09 0.44 4.16
C ILE A 27 -8.85 -0.34 3.67
N PRO A 28 -8.95 -1.67 3.56
CA PRO A 28 -7.92 -2.48 2.93
C PRO A 28 -7.98 -2.29 1.40
N LEU A 29 -6.90 -1.73 0.84
CA LEU A 29 -6.84 -1.50 -0.61
C LEU A 29 -6.42 -2.74 -1.39
N THR A 30 -5.54 -3.55 -0.80
CA THR A 30 -4.93 -4.71 -1.42
C THR A 30 -4.59 -5.74 -0.35
N SER A 31 -4.42 -6.99 -0.76
CA SER A 31 -3.82 -8.06 0.00
C SER A 31 -2.36 -8.29 -0.38
N ARG A 32 -1.86 -7.70 -1.47
CA ARG A 32 -0.46 -7.81 -1.90
C ARG A 32 0.47 -7.09 -0.94
N CYS A 33 1.62 -7.70 -0.64
CA CYS A 33 2.67 -7.12 0.20
C CYS A 33 4.05 -7.16 -0.49
N ASN A 34 4.93 -6.24 -0.09
CA ASN A 34 6.35 -6.23 -0.44
C ASN A 34 7.26 -6.58 0.76
N SER A 35 6.68 -7.14 1.82
CA SER A 35 7.32 -7.73 3.01
C SER A 35 6.29 -8.64 3.70
N ILE A 36 6.66 -9.34 4.76
CA ILE A 36 5.71 -10.12 5.57
C ILE A 36 4.55 -9.21 6.04
N PRO A 37 3.29 -9.61 5.80
CA PRO A 37 2.12 -8.85 6.23
C PRO A 37 2.13 -8.56 7.73
N LEU A 38 1.71 -7.34 8.11
CA LEU A 38 1.69 -6.91 9.50
C LEU A 38 0.88 -7.84 10.42
N PRO A 39 -0.30 -8.40 10.02
CA PRO A 39 -1.00 -9.39 10.83
C PRO A 39 -0.15 -10.61 11.21
N ILE A 40 0.70 -11.11 10.30
CA ILE A 40 1.55 -12.28 10.54
C ILE A 40 2.65 -11.95 11.54
N THR A 41 3.19 -10.72 11.50
CA THR A 41 4.22 -10.29 12.47
C THR A 41 3.73 -10.31 13.91
N ARG A 42 2.41 -10.35 14.15
CA ARG A 42 1.76 -10.40 15.46
C ARG A 42 1.83 -11.78 16.12
N GLY A 43 2.26 -12.82 15.40
CA GLY A 43 2.37 -14.19 15.90
C GLY A 43 1.16 -15.08 15.58
N PRO A 44 1.29 -16.41 15.74
CA PRO A 44 0.29 -17.39 15.32
C PRO A 44 -1.01 -17.32 16.11
N GLY A 45 -1.00 -16.85 17.36
CA GLY A 45 -2.20 -16.64 18.17
C GLY A 45 -3.00 -15.39 17.82
N PHE A 46 -2.60 -14.63 16.79
CA PHE A 46 -3.28 -13.39 16.44
C PHE A 46 -4.64 -13.65 15.78
N VAL A 47 -5.69 -13.13 16.42
CA VAL A 47 -7.08 -13.27 15.97
C VAL A 47 -7.71 -11.90 15.72
N LEU A 48 -8.62 -11.85 14.75
CA LEU A 48 -9.38 -10.66 14.38
C LEU A 48 -10.87 -10.93 14.56
N ASN A 49 -11.67 -9.87 14.66
CA ASN A 49 -13.13 -10.02 14.62
C ASN A 49 -13.55 -10.58 13.25
N SER A 50 -14.60 -11.40 13.23
CA SER A 50 -15.09 -12.05 12.01
C SER A 50 -15.42 -11.06 10.88
N ASP A 51 -16.02 -9.92 11.20
CA ASP A 51 -16.35 -8.86 10.24
C ASP A 51 -15.10 -8.27 9.55
N VAL A 52 -14.01 -8.12 10.30
CA VAL A 52 -12.71 -7.70 9.76
C VAL A 52 -12.16 -8.78 8.82
N VAL A 53 -12.20 -10.04 9.25
CA VAL A 53 -11.71 -11.17 8.46
C VAL A 53 -12.48 -11.30 7.15
N ASP A 54 -13.80 -11.14 7.17
CA ASP A 54 -14.65 -11.22 5.97
C ASP A 54 -14.29 -10.12 4.97
N VAL A 55 -14.06 -8.89 5.43
CA VAL A 55 -13.64 -7.79 4.55
C VAL A 55 -12.25 -8.05 3.94
N LEU A 56 -11.30 -8.55 4.72
CA LEU A 56 -9.97 -8.90 4.20
C LEU A 56 -10.04 -10.05 3.18
N ARG A 57 -10.89 -11.06 3.43
CA ARG A 57 -11.15 -12.15 2.49
C ARG A 57 -11.77 -11.67 1.20
N ASN A 58 -12.72 -10.72 1.24
CA ASN A 58 -13.30 -10.13 0.04
C ASN A 58 -12.22 -9.47 -0.83
N VAL A 59 -11.28 -8.73 -0.21
CA VAL A 59 -10.14 -8.13 -0.95
C VAL A 59 -9.30 -9.23 -1.60
N ARG A 60 -8.89 -10.25 -0.85
CA ARG A 60 -8.12 -11.38 -1.40
C ARG A 60 -8.85 -12.05 -2.57
N GLN A 61 -10.14 -12.32 -2.42
CA GLN A 61 -10.94 -13.01 -3.43
C GLN A 61 -11.02 -12.22 -4.75
N VAL A 62 -11.19 -10.90 -4.67
CA VAL A 62 -11.16 -10.05 -5.87
C VAL A 62 -9.77 -10.06 -6.51
N GLU A 63 -8.70 -10.06 -5.70
CA GLU A 63 -7.32 -10.10 -6.20
C GLU A 63 -6.85 -11.45 -6.76
N HIS A 64 -7.60 -12.52 -6.50
CA HIS A 64 -7.29 -13.87 -6.94
C HIS A 64 -8.12 -14.36 -8.12
N TYR A 65 -8.84 -13.50 -8.83
CA TYR A 65 -9.69 -13.90 -9.97
C TYR A 65 -8.86 -14.62 -11.06
N GLY A 66 -8.85 -15.97 -10.99
CA GLY A 66 -8.00 -16.87 -11.75
C GLY A 66 -7.55 -18.14 -10.99
N GLY A 67 -7.50 -18.09 -9.65
CA GLY A 67 -7.21 -19.25 -8.80
C GLY A 67 -8.48 -19.97 -8.34
N THR A 68 -8.53 -21.30 -8.43
CA THR A 68 -9.67 -22.10 -7.93
C THR A 68 -9.79 -21.97 -6.41
N THR A 69 -10.75 -21.18 -5.94
CA THR A 69 -11.04 -20.83 -4.53
C THR A 69 -11.66 -21.96 -3.70
N THR A 70 -11.31 -23.22 -3.95
CA THR A 70 -12.05 -24.37 -3.38
C THR A 70 -11.65 -24.81 -1.97
N SER A 71 -10.60 -24.27 -1.33
CA SER A 71 -10.08 -24.87 -0.09
C SER A 71 -10.20 -24.05 1.20
N TRP A 72 -10.57 -22.76 1.15
CA TRP A 72 -10.41 -21.88 2.31
C TRP A 72 -11.61 -21.84 3.28
N MET A 73 -12.78 -22.34 2.87
CA MET A 73 -14.00 -22.27 3.69
C MET A 73 -14.02 -23.26 4.87
N ASN A 74 -13.10 -24.23 4.95
CA ASN A 74 -13.24 -25.38 5.85
C ASN A 74 -12.55 -25.23 7.22
N ASN A 75 -11.78 -24.17 7.47
CA ASN A 75 -10.99 -24.02 8.70
C ASN A 75 -11.51 -22.93 9.66
N VAL A 76 -12.83 -22.72 9.74
CA VAL A 76 -13.40 -21.91 10.82
C VAL A 76 -13.37 -22.76 12.09
N THR A 77 -12.28 -22.64 12.86
CA THR A 77 -12.20 -23.20 14.20
C THR A 77 -13.13 -22.37 15.09
N THR A 78 -14.28 -22.94 15.46
CA THR A 78 -15.16 -22.39 16.49
C THR A 78 -14.42 -22.46 17.83
N ALA A 79 -13.69 -21.39 18.17
CA ALA A 79 -13.09 -21.26 19.50
C ALA A 79 -14.23 -21.22 20.53
N ASN A 80 -14.17 -22.17 21.46
CA ASN A 80 -15.03 -22.42 22.62
C ASN A 80 -16.11 -21.38 22.99
N ASP A 81 -17.31 -21.92 23.16
CA ASP A 81 -18.67 -21.38 23.16
C ASP A 81 -19.08 -20.47 24.34
N GLU A 82 -18.18 -19.66 24.93
CA GLU A 82 -18.51 -18.92 26.17
C GLU A 82 -18.91 -17.44 25.99
N ASP A 83 -18.75 -16.83 24.81
CA ASP A 83 -19.29 -15.49 24.54
C ASP A 83 -19.77 -15.34 23.08
N PRO A 84 -21.07 -15.43 22.80
CA PRO A 84 -21.62 -15.33 21.44
C PRO A 84 -21.50 -13.92 20.84
N THR A 85 -20.98 -12.94 21.58
CA THR A 85 -20.94 -11.54 21.14
C THR A 85 -19.68 -11.15 20.37
N ILE A 86 -18.59 -11.94 20.42
CA ILE A 86 -17.34 -11.62 19.72
C ILE A 86 -16.71 -12.88 19.12
N TYR A 87 -17.15 -13.26 17.92
CA TYR A 87 -16.49 -14.29 17.13
C TYR A 87 -15.12 -13.79 16.66
N LYS A 88 -14.07 -14.24 17.32
CA LYS A 88 -12.69 -14.03 16.89
C LYS A 88 -12.28 -15.18 15.99
N VAL A 89 -11.80 -14.86 14.80
CA VAL A 89 -11.39 -15.83 13.78
C VAL A 89 -9.93 -15.56 13.42
N GLY A 90 -9.14 -16.62 13.28
CA GLY A 90 -7.80 -16.52 12.73
C GLY A 90 -7.87 -16.04 11.27
N LEU A 91 -6.98 -15.12 10.90
CA LEU A 91 -6.83 -14.78 9.49
C LEU A 91 -6.27 -16.02 8.78
N PRO A 92 -6.83 -16.45 7.63
CA PRO A 92 -6.24 -17.55 6.87
C PRO A 92 -4.77 -17.26 6.57
N GLU A 93 -3.96 -18.32 6.47
CA GLU A 93 -2.55 -18.21 6.13
C GLU A 93 -2.38 -17.34 4.87
N TYR A 94 -1.31 -16.57 4.85
CA TYR A 94 -0.98 -15.73 3.71
C TYR A 94 -0.13 -16.54 2.74
N ASP A 95 -0.75 -16.99 1.66
CA ASP A 95 -0.13 -17.78 0.59
C ASP A 95 0.16 -16.94 -0.67
N LEU A 96 -0.05 -15.62 -0.58
CA LEU A 96 0.14 -14.70 -1.68
C LEU A 96 1.63 -14.43 -1.93
N PRO A 97 2.09 -14.50 -3.20
CA PRO A 97 3.45 -14.14 -3.54
C PRO A 97 3.73 -12.66 -3.23
N LEU A 98 4.89 -12.39 -2.63
CA LEU A 98 5.36 -11.02 -2.44
C LEU A 98 5.59 -10.33 -3.78
N VAL A 99 5.26 -9.05 -3.84
CA VAL A 99 5.11 -8.26 -5.08
C VAL A 99 6.30 -8.31 -6.04
N ASN A 100 7.53 -8.48 -5.56
CA ASN A 100 8.68 -8.56 -6.47
C ASN A 100 8.75 -9.87 -7.27
N THR A 101 8.05 -10.92 -6.84
CA THR A 101 7.83 -12.11 -7.67
C THR A 101 6.75 -11.89 -8.73
N LEU A 102 5.79 -10.99 -8.48
CA LEU A 102 4.67 -10.70 -9.39
C LEU A 102 5.06 -9.78 -10.55
N TYR A 103 5.94 -8.81 -10.30
CA TYR A 103 6.48 -7.92 -11.33
C TYR A 103 7.86 -8.36 -11.81
N ASN A 104 8.10 -9.66 -11.89
CA ASN A 104 9.30 -10.18 -12.53
C ASN A 104 9.43 -9.47 -13.87
N TYR A 105 10.42 -8.58 -13.94
CA TYR A 105 10.53 -7.58 -14.99
C TYR A 105 10.86 -8.39 -16.23
N ASN A 106 9.84 -8.71 -17.04
CA ASN A 106 9.94 -9.53 -18.24
C ASN A 106 10.92 -8.87 -19.22
N ASN A 107 12.21 -9.08 -18.98
CA ASN A 107 13.29 -8.78 -19.92
C ASN A 107 13.30 -9.80 -21.07
N GLU A 108 12.48 -10.86 -21.00
CA GLU A 108 12.47 -11.95 -21.98
C GLU A 108 11.72 -11.62 -23.29
N ASN A 109 10.93 -10.55 -23.38
CA ASN A 109 10.10 -10.28 -24.56
C ASN A 109 10.64 -9.24 -25.56
N LYS A 110 11.94 -8.94 -25.56
CA LYS A 110 12.52 -8.01 -26.56
C LYS A 110 13.03 -8.65 -27.85
N GLU A 111 12.96 -9.97 -28.04
CA GLU A 111 13.50 -10.62 -29.25
C GLU A 111 12.48 -11.20 -30.25
N SER A 112 11.17 -11.08 -30.02
CA SER A 112 10.19 -11.73 -30.91
C SER A 112 8.97 -10.87 -31.27
N THR A 113 9.18 -9.83 -32.08
CA THR A 113 8.10 -9.33 -32.97
C THR A 113 8.63 -8.49 -34.15
N SER A 114 9.22 -9.17 -35.13
CA SER A 114 9.34 -8.68 -36.51
C SER A 114 8.30 -9.39 -37.38
N SER A 115 7.03 -8.99 -37.31
CA SER A 115 6.01 -9.43 -38.27
C SER A 115 4.82 -8.45 -38.34
N SER A 116 4.89 -7.55 -39.32
CA SER A 116 3.79 -7.08 -40.17
C SER A 116 2.42 -6.76 -39.54
N SER A 117 2.15 -5.46 -39.31
CA SER A 117 0.79 -4.93 -39.33
C SER A 117 0.67 -3.77 -40.32
N THR A 118 -0.10 -4.02 -41.37
CA THR A 118 -0.44 -3.16 -42.49
C THR A 118 -1.24 -1.95 -42.03
N THR A 119 -0.72 -0.75 -42.30
CA THR A 119 -1.37 0.54 -42.02
C THR A 119 -2.55 0.75 -42.97
N THR A 120 -3.76 0.89 -42.43
CA THR A 120 -4.92 1.40 -43.19
C THR A 120 -5.13 2.85 -42.79
N THR A 121 -4.79 3.75 -43.71
CA THR A 121 -4.83 5.21 -43.54
C THR A 121 -6.25 5.72 -43.83
N SER A 122 -7.01 6.06 -42.79
CA SER A 122 -8.22 6.89 -42.95
C SER A 122 -7.93 8.33 -42.51
N ARG A 123 -7.80 9.20 -43.53
CA ARG A 123 -7.82 10.65 -43.41
C ARG A 123 -9.24 11.11 -43.10
N ASN A 124 -9.42 11.91 -42.06
CA ASN A 124 -10.54 12.85 -41.98
C ASN A 124 -10.02 14.23 -41.55
N ASN A 125 -10.11 15.17 -42.48
CA ASN A 125 -10.06 16.61 -42.24
C ASN A 125 -11.45 17.04 -41.78
N ASN A 126 -11.55 17.89 -40.75
CA ASN A 126 -12.33 19.14 -40.80
C ASN A 126 -12.29 19.91 -39.46
N ASP A 127 -11.84 21.16 -39.60
CA ASP A 127 -12.58 22.40 -39.33
C ASP A 127 -12.82 22.90 -37.88
N SER A 128 -11.99 23.89 -37.55
CA SER A 128 -12.23 25.20 -36.92
C SER A 128 -13.56 25.46 -36.17
N GLY A 129 -13.46 25.80 -34.88
CA GLY A 129 -14.56 26.36 -34.10
C GLY A 129 -14.13 26.87 -32.72
N ASN A 130 -13.74 28.14 -32.68
CA ASN A 130 -13.25 28.89 -31.52
C ASN A 130 -14.39 29.20 -30.52
N GLN A 131 -14.37 28.63 -29.30
CA GLN A 131 -15.10 29.16 -28.14
C GLN A 131 -14.30 28.98 -26.84
N HIS A 132 -13.85 30.11 -26.28
CA HIS A 132 -13.34 30.24 -24.92
C HIS A 132 -14.51 30.13 -23.93
N ASN A 133 -14.66 28.98 -23.28
CA ASN A 133 -15.45 28.84 -22.07
C ASN A 133 -14.54 28.38 -20.93
N ASN A 134 -14.40 29.26 -19.94
CA ASN A 134 -13.58 29.09 -18.75
C ASN A 134 -14.34 28.21 -17.74
N VAL A 135 -14.62 26.96 -18.13
CA VAL A 135 -15.14 25.93 -17.22
C VAL A 135 -13.94 25.36 -16.50
N LYS A 136 -13.95 25.41 -15.16
CA LYS A 136 -12.98 24.70 -14.31
C LYS A 136 -13.04 23.22 -14.64
N ASN A 137 -12.16 22.81 -15.53
CA ASN A 137 -12.06 21.48 -16.07
C ASN A 137 -11.62 20.58 -14.91
N THR A 138 -12.59 19.97 -14.24
CA THR A 138 -12.32 18.90 -13.28
C THR A 138 -11.89 17.72 -14.14
N GLN A 139 -10.61 17.73 -14.47
CA GLN A 139 -9.98 16.77 -15.35
C GLN A 139 -10.16 15.40 -14.70
N ARG A 140 -11.15 14.64 -15.17
CA ARG A 140 -11.33 13.23 -14.79
C ARG A 140 -10.09 12.51 -15.29
N VAL A 141 -9.13 12.33 -14.39
CA VAL A 141 -7.94 11.51 -14.61
C VAL A 141 -8.46 10.14 -15.03
N HIS A 142 -8.15 9.71 -16.25
CA HIS A 142 -8.50 8.38 -16.73
C HIS A 142 -7.61 7.40 -15.96
N MET A 143 -8.15 6.86 -14.85
CA MET A 143 -7.46 5.89 -14.02
C MET A 143 -7.57 4.54 -14.71
N GLN A 144 -6.43 3.95 -15.06
CA GLN A 144 -6.40 2.60 -15.61
C GLN A 144 -6.73 1.63 -14.46
N GLU A 145 -7.92 1.04 -14.49
CA GLU A 145 -8.33 0.09 -13.46
C GLU A 145 -7.56 -1.23 -13.63
N ASP A 146 -6.87 -1.67 -12.58
CA ASP A 146 -6.40 -3.04 -12.47
C ASP A 146 -7.64 -3.92 -12.30
N SER A 147 -7.98 -4.72 -13.32
CA SER A 147 -9.14 -5.62 -13.31
C SER A 147 -9.09 -6.66 -12.19
N ILE A 148 -7.92 -6.82 -11.57
CA ILE A 148 -7.64 -7.81 -10.53
C ILE A 148 -7.68 -7.14 -9.14
N GLN A 149 -8.29 -5.98 -8.97
CA GLN A 149 -8.38 -5.32 -7.66
C GLN A 149 -9.76 -4.68 -7.46
N PRO A 150 -10.20 -4.45 -6.20
CA PRO A 150 -11.42 -3.68 -5.94
C PRO A 150 -11.37 -2.34 -6.68
N SER A 151 -12.37 -2.03 -7.51
CA SER A 151 -12.34 -0.81 -8.32
C SER A 151 -12.26 0.43 -7.44
N ILE A 152 -11.55 1.45 -7.91
CA ILE A 152 -11.35 2.69 -7.15
C ILE A 152 -12.69 3.39 -6.92
N ALA A 153 -13.57 3.38 -7.92
CA ALA A 153 -14.91 3.94 -7.83
C ALA A 153 -15.71 3.31 -6.70
N MET A 154 -15.75 1.96 -6.63
CA MET A 154 -16.48 1.26 -5.58
C MET A 154 -15.94 1.55 -4.18
N LEU A 155 -14.61 1.61 -4.01
CA LEU A 155 -14.00 1.96 -2.73
C LEU A 155 -14.36 3.40 -2.31
N VAL A 156 -14.29 4.35 -3.25
CA VAL A 156 -14.67 5.75 -3.01
C VAL A 156 -16.14 5.87 -2.64
N ASP A 157 -17.04 5.17 -3.34
CA ASP A 157 -18.48 5.20 -3.08
C ASP A 157 -18.82 4.64 -1.69
N GLN A 158 -18.19 3.53 -1.28
CA GLN A 158 -18.37 2.99 0.08
C GLN A 158 -17.89 3.96 1.15
N VAL A 159 -16.75 4.63 0.93
CA VAL A 159 -16.24 5.64 1.87
C VAL A 159 -17.17 6.86 1.94
N ALA A 160 -17.60 7.38 0.80
CA ALA A 160 -18.53 8.50 0.75
C ALA A 160 -19.83 8.19 1.51
N SER A 161 -20.40 7.01 1.29
CA SER A 161 -21.61 6.55 1.99
C SER A 161 -21.40 6.54 3.52
N HIS A 162 -20.27 6.00 4.00
CA HIS A 162 -19.96 6.00 5.43
C HIS A 162 -19.74 7.39 6.03
N LEU A 163 -19.18 8.33 5.27
CA LEU A 163 -18.98 9.71 5.72
C LEU A 163 -20.31 10.44 5.90
N GLU A 164 -21.30 10.14 5.05
CA GLU A 164 -22.65 10.71 5.10
C GLU A 164 -23.49 10.07 6.22
N ASP A 165 -23.40 8.75 6.38
CA ASP A 165 -24.24 7.99 7.31
C ASP A 165 -23.74 8.02 8.77
N ASP A 166 -22.42 8.00 9.02
CA ASP A 166 -21.87 7.88 10.38
C ASP A 166 -21.36 9.22 10.95
N LEU A 167 -22.27 9.90 11.66
CA LEU A 167 -21.97 11.12 12.42
C LEU A 167 -20.95 10.92 13.55
N ASN A 168 -20.52 9.68 13.86
CA ASN A 168 -19.55 9.34 14.90
C ASN A 168 -18.17 8.90 14.39
N LEU A 169 -17.93 8.87 13.07
CA LEU A 169 -16.63 8.59 12.41
C LEU A 169 -15.54 9.69 12.47
N HIS A 170 -14.48 9.51 13.27
CA HIS A 170 -13.41 10.52 13.45
C HIS A 170 -12.21 10.40 12.51
N GLU A 171 -11.96 9.20 12.02
CA GLU A 171 -10.72 8.88 11.31
C GLU A 171 -11.02 7.86 10.22
N VAL A 172 -10.48 8.09 9.04
CA VAL A 172 -10.41 7.11 7.97
C VAL A 172 -8.99 6.56 7.93
N CYS A 173 -8.87 5.25 8.19
CA CYS A 173 -7.63 4.50 8.22
C CYS A 173 -7.48 3.70 6.91
N ILE A 174 -6.54 4.09 6.07
CA ILE A 174 -6.16 3.30 4.91
C ILE A 174 -5.14 2.27 5.40
N ALA A 175 -5.63 1.04 5.59
CA ALA A 175 -4.91 -0.03 6.26
C ALA A 175 -5.57 -1.37 5.94
N GLY A 176 -4.78 -2.43 5.88
CA GLY A 176 -5.26 -3.77 5.64
C GLY A 176 -4.19 -4.80 5.94
N GLU A 177 -4.37 -5.97 5.35
CA GLU A 177 -3.34 -6.99 5.32
C GLU A 177 -2.19 -6.62 4.37
N GLY A 178 -2.53 -6.11 3.19
CA GLY A 178 -1.59 -5.69 2.15
C GLY A 178 -0.86 -4.37 2.45
N GLU A 179 0.08 -4.00 1.57
CA GLU A 179 0.76 -2.70 1.61
C GLU A 179 -0.02 -1.66 0.77
N PRO A 180 -0.69 -0.68 1.41
CA PRO A 180 -1.60 0.21 0.69
C PRO A 180 -0.92 1.10 -0.35
N THR A 181 0.39 1.38 -0.17
CA THR A 181 1.14 2.21 -1.13
C THR A 181 1.38 1.54 -2.48
N LEU A 182 1.14 0.23 -2.60
CA LEU A 182 1.11 -0.47 -3.89
C LEU A 182 -0.11 -0.08 -4.74
N ARG A 183 -1.15 0.49 -4.13
CA ARG A 183 -2.34 1.04 -4.79
C ARG A 183 -2.47 2.54 -4.54
N MET A 184 -1.40 3.28 -4.81
CA MET A 184 -1.34 4.72 -4.51
C MET A 184 -2.52 5.50 -5.11
N ASP A 185 -2.91 5.18 -6.34
CA ASP A 185 -4.05 5.80 -7.01
C ASP A 185 -5.35 5.69 -6.21
N ALA A 186 -5.66 4.50 -5.67
CA ALA A 186 -6.83 4.28 -4.82
C ALA A 186 -6.70 5.03 -3.48
N LEU A 187 -5.51 4.99 -2.88
CA LEU A 187 -5.18 5.68 -1.63
C LEU A 187 -5.44 7.20 -1.75
N LEU A 188 -4.90 7.82 -2.80
CA LEU A 188 -5.05 9.24 -3.07
C LEU A 188 -6.49 9.61 -3.38
N ALA A 189 -7.22 8.79 -4.15
CA ALA A 189 -8.63 9.01 -4.45
C ALA A 189 -9.49 9.04 -3.17
N ILE A 190 -9.35 8.03 -2.30
CA ILE A 190 -10.04 7.95 -1.02
C ILE A 190 -9.71 9.15 -0.12
N SER A 191 -8.42 9.50 -0.04
CA SER A 191 -7.97 10.61 0.81
C SER A 191 -8.58 11.94 0.36
N ARG A 192 -8.61 12.18 -0.96
CA ARG A 192 -9.25 13.35 -1.57
C ARG A 192 -10.76 13.38 -1.31
N THR A 193 -11.45 12.25 -1.36
CA THR A 193 -12.88 12.16 -1.00
C THR A 193 -13.13 12.65 0.42
N VAL A 194 -12.34 12.19 1.41
CA VAL A 194 -12.45 12.65 2.81
C VAL A 194 -12.12 14.14 2.92
N GLN A 195 -11.11 14.62 2.18
CA GLN A 195 -10.73 16.04 2.16
C GLN A 195 -11.86 16.92 1.59
N SER A 196 -12.50 16.50 0.49
CA SER A 196 -13.64 17.20 -0.10
C SER A 196 -14.83 17.24 0.84
N PHE A 197 -15.14 16.14 1.53
CA PHE A 197 -16.19 16.10 2.55
C PHE A 197 -15.92 17.10 3.68
N ASN A 198 -14.70 17.13 4.21
CA ASN A 198 -14.32 18.10 5.24
C ASN A 198 -14.48 19.56 4.78
N GLN A 199 -14.15 19.87 3.52
CA GLN A 199 -14.33 21.22 2.95
C GLN A 199 -15.80 21.61 2.86
N GLN A 200 -16.67 20.68 2.44
CA GLN A 200 -18.12 20.91 2.39
C GLN A 200 -18.69 21.20 3.79
N GLN A 201 -18.29 20.42 4.79
CA GLN A 201 -18.71 20.63 6.18
C GLN A 201 -18.26 22.00 6.73
N GLN A 202 -17.05 22.46 6.35
CA GLN A 202 -16.56 23.79 6.72
C GLN A 202 -17.36 24.91 6.05
N GLN A 203 -17.78 24.74 4.80
CA GLN A 203 -18.61 25.72 4.08
C GLN A 203 -20.01 25.82 4.70
N GLN A 204 -20.62 24.70 5.05
CA GLN A 204 -21.93 24.67 5.74
C GLN A 204 -21.87 25.37 7.10
N LYS A 205 -20.75 25.20 7.84
CA LYS A 205 -20.51 25.92 9.11
C LYS A 205 -20.59 27.43 8.96
N GLN A 206 -19.99 27.97 7.89
CA GLN A 206 -19.97 29.41 7.63
C GLN A 206 -21.37 29.95 7.31
N GLN A 207 -22.24 29.13 6.73
CA GLN A 207 -23.61 29.53 6.39
C GLN A 207 -24.56 29.48 7.58
N HIS A 208 -24.47 28.44 8.42
CA HIS A 208 -25.42 28.23 9.52
C HIS A 208 -25.02 28.87 10.85
N ASN A 209 -23.81 29.45 10.95
CA ASN A 209 -23.26 30.05 12.17
C ASN A 209 -23.28 29.12 13.40
N ASP A 210 -23.49 27.81 13.20
CA ASP A 210 -23.50 26.81 14.25
C ASP A 210 -22.08 26.27 14.44
N SER A 211 -21.46 26.67 15.54
CA SER A 211 -20.09 26.31 15.86
C SER A 211 -19.89 24.82 16.13
N ASN A 212 -20.96 24.07 16.46
CA ASN A 212 -20.89 22.69 16.95
C ASN A 212 -20.90 21.62 15.84
N LEU A 213 -21.27 21.95 14.61
CA LEU A 213 -21.45 20.92 13.56
C LEU A 213 -20.18 20.55 12.77
N ALA A 214 -19.19 21.43 12.67
CA ALA A 214 -18.06 21.18 11.76
C ALA A 214 -17.07 20.18 12.34
N ARG A 215 -17.27 18.92 11.97
CA ARG A 215 -16.32 17.85 12.26
C ARG A 215 -15.24 17.80 11.20
N GLN A 216 -13.99 17.73 11.63
CA GLN A 216 -12.88 17.35 10.78
C GLN A 216 -12.58 15.86 10.95
N ILE A 217 -12.64 15.12 9.86
CA ILE A 217 -12.28 13.70 9.79
C ILE A 217 -10.83 13.60 9.32
N ASN A 218 -10.00 12.89 10.09
CA ASN A 218 -8.58 12.73 9.76
C ASN A 218 -8.38 11.54 8.83
N VAL A 219 -7.44 11.64 7.90
CA VAL A 219 -6.97 10.48 7.12
C VAL A 219 -5.63 10.00 7.70
N ARG A 220 -5.58 8.71 8.04
CA ARG A 220 -4.39 7.99 8.51
C ARG A 220 -4.01 6.90 7.52
N LEU A 221 -2.75 6.85 7.12
CA LEU A 221 -2.17 5.73 6.39
C LEU A 221 -1.39 4.82 7.34
N ILE A 222 -1.61 3.51 7.26
CA ILE A 222 -0.81 2.49 7.94
C ILE A 222 -0.01 1.73 6.88
N THR A 223 1.32 1.71 7.03
CA THR A 223 2.24 1.18 6.01
C THR A 223 3.45 0.53 6.67
N ASN A 224 4.11 -0.39 5.97
CA ASN A 224 5.44 -0.88 6.34
C ASN A 224 6.58 0.10 6.00
N GLY A 225 6.29 1.19 5.28
CA GLY A 225 7.27 2.22 4.94
C GLY A 225 8.17 1.88 3.74
N LEU A 226 8.01 0.71 3.11
CA LEU A 226 8.74 0.30 1.90
C LEU A 226 8.15 0.90 0.62
N CYS A 227 7.58 2.10 0.74
CA CYS A 227 6.91 2.85 -0.32
C CYS A 227 7.83 3.22 -1.49
N TYR A 228 9.15 3.06 -1.36
CA TYR A 228 10.14 3.41 -2.39
C TYR A 228 10.74 2.20 -3.09
N SER A 229 10.38 1.01 -2.62
CA SER A 229 11.11 -0.22 -2.90
C SER A 229 10.62 -0.96 -4.16
N VAL A 230 9.45 -0.57 -4.66
CA VAL A 230 8.83 -1.14 -5.86
C VAL A 230 8.84 -0.08 -6.97
N PRO A 231 9.56 -0.29 -8.09
CA PRO A 231 9.45 0.58 -9.25
C PRO A 231 7.99 0.64 -9.73
N HIS A 232 7.49 1.85 -10.04
CA HIS A 232 6.14 2.06 -10.61
C HIS A 232 4.94 1.78 -9.68
N LEU A 233 5.00 2.15 -8.39
CA LEU A 233 3.98 2.01 -7.32
C LEU A 233 2.52 2.43 -7.65
N GLY A 234 1.87 1.83 -8.64
CA GLY A 234 0.56 2.25 -9.12
C GLY A 234 0.53 3.70 -9.64
N TYR A 235 1.63 4.45 -9.59
CA TYR A 235 1.78 5.76 -10.23
C TYR A 235 1.81 5.53 -11.73
N SER A 236 0.64 5.50 -12.35
CA SER A 236 0.53 5.66 -13.78
C SER A 236 1.16 7.01 -14.12
N ASN A 237 2.32 7.00 -14.76
CA ASN A 237 3.13 8.18 -15.10
C ASN A 237 2.43 9.09 -16.16
N ASN A 238 1.13 8.93 -16.35
CA ASN A 238 0.29 9.55 -17.36
C ASN A 238 0.21 11.07 -17.23
N ASN A 239 0.60 11.64 -16.08
CA ASN A 239 0.66 13.10 -15.93
C ASN A 239 1.93 13.75 -16.47
N ASN A 240 2.91 12.98 -16.98
CA ASN A 240 4.16 13.55 -17.50
C ASN A 240 4.59 12.94 -18.84
N THR A 241 3.68 12.94 -19.81
CA THR A 241 3.89 12.44 -21.19
C THR A 241 5.03 13.14 -21.96
N ASN A 242 5.62 14.21 -21.43
CA ASN A 242 6.71 14.94 -22.08
C ASN A 242 8.12 14.58 -21.56
N SER A 243 8.25 13.65 -20.60
CA SER A 243 9.55 13.29 -19.98
C SER A 243 10.02 11.86 -20.25
N ILE A 244 9.61 11.26 -21.38
CA ILE A 244 9.93 9.86 -21.74
C ILE A 244 11.42 9.66 -22.09
N ASN A 245 12.20 10.73 -22.28
CA ASN A 245 13.63 10.62 -22.59
C ASN A 245 14.58 10.64 -21.37
N SER A 246 14.06 10.62 -20.12
CA SER A 246 14.92 10.58 -18.93
C SER A 246 14.83 9.24 -18.20
N ASN A 247 15.64 8.27 -18.64
CA ASN A 247 15.86 6.94 -18.02
C ASN A 247 16.45 6.98 -16.59
N LYS A 248 16.28 8.07 -15.84
CA LYS A 248 16.84 8.23 -14.50
C LYS A 248 15.92 9.11 -13.66
N ILE A 249 14.75 8.58 -13.29
CA ILE A 249 14.01 9.14 -12.16
C ILE A 249 14.92 8.99 -10.94
N LEU A 250 15.49 10.10 -10.49
CA LEU A 250 16.33 10.13 -9.29
C LEU A 250 15.43 9.79 -8.09
N LEU A 251 15.74 8.70 -7.39
CA LEU A 251 14.99 8.24 -6.21
C LEU A 251 14.64 9.38 -5.23
N PRO A 252 15.54 10.32 -4.87
CA PRO A 252 15.19 11.42 -3.98
C PRO A 252 13.98 12.26 -4.46
N LYS A 253 13.83 12.46 -5.77
CA LYS A 253 12.69 13.18 -6.34
C LYS A 253 11.40 12.38 -6.20
N LEU A 254 11.45 11.07 -6.45
CA LEU A 254 10.28 10.20 -6.30
C LEU A 254 9.77 10.18 -4.85
N ARG A 255 10.69 10.09 -3.88
CA ARG A 255 10.36 10.07 -2.45
C ARG A 255 9.59 11.30 -2.00
N TYR A 256 10.10 12.47 -2.40
CA TYR A 256 9.48 13.75 -2.10
C TYR A 256 8.11 13.88 -2.76
N THR A 257 7.99 13.47 -4.02
CA THR A 257 6.71 13.50 -4.75
C THR A 257 5.65 12.65 -4.03
N ILE A 258 5.97 11.41 -3.64
CA ILE A 258 5.02 10.53 -2.96
C ILE A 258 4.50 11.16 -1.66
N LEU A 259 5.40 11.60 -0.78
CA LEU A 259 5.00 12.18 0.50
C LEU A 259 4.24 13.50 0.34
N ARG A 260 4.62 14.31 -0.66
CA ARG A 260 3.89 15.54 -0.99
C ARG A 260 2.49 15.22 -1.50
N ASP A 261 2.34 14.26 -2.41
CA ASP A 261 1.04 13.89 -2.96
C ASP A 261 0.12 13.31 -1.88
N LEU A 262 0.66 12.52 -0.95
CA LEU A 262 -0.06 12.04 0.25
C LEU A 262 -0.57 13.23 1.09
N LEU A 263 0.31 14.20 1.39
CA LEU A 263 -0.02 15.38 2.17
C LEU A 263 -1.07 16.25 1.46
N GLU A 264 -0.90 16.50 0.16
CA GLU A 264 -1.83 17.28 -0.68
C GLU A 264 -3.20 16.61 -0.76
N ALA A 265 -3.25 15.28 -0.84
CA ALA A 265 -4.49 14.49 -0.82
C ALA A 265 -5.18 14.46 0.56
N GLY A 266 -4.58 15.05 1.61
CA GLY A 266 -5.17 15.15 2.94
C GLY A 266 -4.75 14.06 3.92
N VAL A 267 -3.77 13.22 3.58
CA VAL A 267 -3.17 12.28 4.53
C VAL A 267 -2.39 13.07 5.57
N SER A 268 -2.93 13.12 6.78
CA SER A 268 -2.38 13.94 7.87
C SER A 268 -1.54 13.13 8.85
N ARG A 269 -1.80 11.82 8.94
CA ARG A 269 -1.20 10.89 9.88
C ARG A 269 -0.61 9.68 9.18
N LEU A 270 0.58 9.27 9.62
CA LEU A 270 1.23 8.04 9.17
C LEU A 270 1.47 7.14 10.38
N SER A 271 1.17 5.86 10.25
CA SER A 271 1.60 4.80 11.17
C SER A 271 2.56 3.89 10.40
N VAL A 272 3.84 3.90 10.75
CA VAL A 272 4.87 3.15 10.04
C VAL A 272 5.34 1.98 10.92
N ALA A 273 5.29 0.77 10.40
CA ALA A 273 5.82 -0.42 11.07
C ALA A 273 7.32 -0.53 10.80
N LEU A 274 8.13 -0.40 11.86
CA LEU A 274 9.59 -0.56 11.78
C LEU A 274 10.06 -1.85 12.47
N ASN A 275 9.33 -2.30 13.50
CA ASN A 275 9.53 -3.55 14.26
C ASN A 275 10.87 -3.74 14.99
N THR A 276 12.02 -3.34 14.45
CA THR A 276 13.34 -3.43 15.10
C THR A 276 14.27 -2.27 14.69
N ALA A 277 15.22 -1.93 15.56
CA ALA A 277 16.31 -1.02 15.24
C ALA A 277 17.48 -1.69 14.49
N ASN A 278 17.58 -3.01 14.54
CA ASN A 278 18.66 -3.75 13.90
C ASN A 278 18.29 -4.10 12.46
N ARG A 279 19.15 -3.74 11.52
CA ARG A 279 18.96 -3.98 10.08
C ARG A 279 18.88 -5.46 9.73
N HIS A 280 19.76 -6.31 10.27
CA HIS A 280 19.75 -7.75 9.98
C HIS A 280 18.53 -8.43 10.57
N GLU A 281 18.15 -8.05 11.79
CA GLU A 281 16.92 -8.52 12.42
C GLU A 281 15.69 -8.11 11.59
N TYR A 282 15.69 -6.92 11.01
CA TYR A 282 14.62 -6.46 10.12
C TYR A 282 14.48 -7.36 8.90
N ASP A 283 15.59 -7.70 8.23
CA ASP A 283 15.57 -8.54 7.04
C ASP A 283 15.03 -9.95 7.35
N VAL A 284 15.42 -10.53 8.50
CA VAL A 284 14.91 -11.83 8.96
C VAL A 284 13.42 -11.76 9.31
N LEU A 285 13.01 -10.72 10.05
CA LEU A 285 11.66 -10.58 10.58
C LEU A 285 10.64 -10.19 9.50
N MET A 286 11.02 -9.31 8.59
CA MET A 286 10.12 -8.72 7.60
C MET A 286 10.28 -9.30 6.21
N GLN A 287 11.38 -10.00 5.92
CA GLN A 287 11.67 -10.59 4.59
C GLN A 287 11.28 -9.63 3.44
N PRO A 288 11.85 -8.42 3.42
CA PRO A 288 11.47 -7.41 2.46
C PRO A 288 11.77 -7.91 1.04
N ALA A 289 10.81 -7.73 0.14
CA ALA A 289 10.93 -8.22 -1.22
C ALA A 289 11.95 -7.43 -2.04
N CYS A 290 12.36 -6.25 -1.59
CA CYS A 290 13.23 -5.36 -2.35
C CYS A 290 14.68 -5.78 -2.38
N TYR A 291 15.24 -5.86 -3.60
CA TYR A 291 16.65 -6.10 -3.85
C TYR A 291 17.44 -4.85 -3.50
N THR A 292 17.67 -4.65 -2.21
CA THR A 292 18.62 -3.67 -1.74
C THR A 292 20.01 -4.27 -1.83
N GLY A 293 20.95 -3.59 -2.50
CA GLY A 293 22.32 -4.08 -2.72
C GLY A 293 23.20 -4.21 -1.47
N GLY A 294 22.59 -4.30 -0.29
CA GLY A 294 23.25 -4.66 0.95
C GLY A 294 23.46 -6.16 1.00
N GLY A 295 24.48 -6.62 0.28
CA GLY A 295 25.12 -7.93 0.44
C GLY A 295 24.18 -9.08 0.75
N MET A 296 23.73 -9.80 -0.30
CA MET A 296 23.89 -11.24 -0.15
C MET A 296 25.36 -11.42 0.21
N ILE A 297 25.62 -11.81 1.45
CA ILE A 297 26.88 -12.43 1.81
C ILE A 297 26.90 -13.63 0.88
N MET A 298 27.56 -13.48 -0.27
CA MET A 298 28.05 -14.62 -1.02
C MET A 298 28.95 -15.29 0.01
N THR A 299 28.41 -16.27 0.71
CA THR A 299 29.23 -17.21 1.45
C THR A 299 30.03 -17.85 0.35
N ASP A 300 31.24 -17.34 0.12
CA ASP A 300 32.23 -17.84 -0.83
C ASP A 300 32.72 -19.26 -0.42
N ASP A 301 31.84 -20.07 0.18
CA ASP A 301 32.14 -21.35 0.83
C ASP A 301 32.15 -22.54 -0.14
N ASP A 302 31.98 -22.31 -1.45
CA ASP A 302 32.08 -23.38 -2.46
C ASP A 302 33.37 -23.35 -3.31
N ASP A 303 34.40 -22.57 -2.92
CA ASP A 303 35.74 -22.69 -3.51
C ASP A 303 36.62 -23.74 -2.78
N ILE A 304 36.01 -24.89 -2.45
CA ILE A 304 36.75 -26.11 -2.13
C ILE A 304 36.88 -26.94 -3.42
N GLY A 305 37.88 -26.56 -4.20
CA GLY A 305 38.86 -27.44 -4.82
C GLY A 305 38.40 -28.75 -5.47
N GLY A 306 38.61 -28.83 -6.79
CA GLY A 306 38.65 -30.11 -7.49
C GLY A 306 38.94 -29.93 -8.97
N GLY A 307 40.21 -29.75 -9.32
CA GLY A 307 40.63 -29.46 -10.68
C GLY A 307 40.35 -30.57 -11.70
N ASN A 308 40.40 -30.18 -12.97
CA ASN A 308 41.20 -30.89 -13.95
C ASN A 308 41.41 -30.02 -15.19
N ASP A 309 42.68 -29.75 -15.48
CA ASP A 309 43.13 -29.18 -16.73
C ASP A 309 42.87 -30.16 -17.87
N ASN A 310 42.26 -29.66 -18.96
CA ASN A 310 42.78 -29.72 -20.32
C ASN A 310 41.62 -29.68 -21.33
N ASN A 311 41.79 -28.77 -22.30
CA ASN A 311 41.72 -29.05 -23.74
C ASN A 311 40.73 -28.20 -24.57
N THR A 312 41.27 -27.78 -25.70
CA THR A 312 40.67 -27.30 -26.97
C THR A 312 40.05 -25.91 -27.06
N ASP A 313 40.84 -25.04 -27.71
CA ASP A 313 40.45 -24.05 -28.71
C ASP A 313 39.08 -24.31 -29.37
N ALA A 314 38.14 -23.38 -29.16
CA ALA A 314 37.04 -23.13 -30.07
C ALA A 314 36.59 -21.66 -29.95
N THR A 315 36.82 -20.93 -31.02
CA THR A 315 36.27 -19.61 -31.33
C THR A 315 34.77 -19.54 -31.07
N ASN A 316 34.34 -18.86 -30.01
CA ASN A 316 32.94 -18.52 -29.79
C ASN A 316 32.80 -17.03 -29.51
N ASN A 317 32.06 -16.39 -30.43
CA ASN A 317 31.67 -15.00 -30.44
C ASN A 317 30.67 -14.78 -29.28
N ALA A 318 31.18 -14.70 -28.06
CA ALA A 318 30.39 -14.42 -26.87
C ALA A 318 29.99 -12.94 -26.90
N SER A 319 28.87 -12.65 -27.55
CA SER A 319 28.10 -11.44 -27.32
C SER A 319 27.73 -11.43 -25.85
N SER A 320 28.56 -10.75 -25.05
CA SER A 320 28.29 -10.42 -23.67
C SER A 320 27.05 -9.53 -23.65
N SER A 321 25.89 -10.19 -23.62
CA SER A 321 24.63 -9.62 -23.22
C SER A 321 24.82 -9.14 -21.79
N SER A 322 25.33 -7.91 -21.66
CA SER A 322 25.33 -7.17 -20.42
C SER A 322 23.88 -7.04 -20.00
N SER A 323 23.39 -8.04 -19.28
CA SER A 323 22.08 -8.02 -18.65
C SER A 323 22.09 -6.78 -17.77
N SER A 324 21.45 -5.73 -18.25
CA SER A 324 21.35 -4.46 -17.56
C SER A 324 20.49 -4.70 -16.33
N PHE A 325 21.11 -5.21 -15.27
CA PHE A 325 20.46 -5.31 -13.98
C PHE A 325 19.96 -3.90 -13.65
N PRO A 326 18.70 -3.78 -13.22
CA PRO A 326 18.20 -2.49 -12.79
C PRO A 326 19.18 -1.95 -11.73
N PRO A 327 19.49 -0.64 -11.77
CA PRO A 327 20.43 -0.04 -10.84
C PRO A 327 19.97 -0.37 -9.42
N MET A 328 20.78 -1.15 -8.69
CA MET A 328 20.47 -1.53 -7.31
C MET A 328 20.23 -0.27 -6.49
N MET A 329 19.19 -0.26 -5.67
CA MET A 329 18.97 0.87 -4.77
C MET A 329 20.07 0.88 -3.71
N PRO A 330 20.71 2.03 -3.43
CA PRO A 330 21.65 2.13 -2.33
C PRO A 330 20.90 2.04 -0.99
N GLY A 331 21.51 1.32 -0.03
CA GLY A 331 20.93 1.09 1.30
C GLY A 331 20.03 -0.12 1.36
N THR A 332 19.73 -0.59 2.57
CA THR A 332 18.86 -1.74 2.90
C THR A 332 17.40 -1.34 3.06
N ALA A 333 16.50 -2.32 3.09
CA ALA A 333 15.08 -2.10 3.33
C ALA A 333 14.82 -1.30 4.61
N HIS A 334 15.57 -1.61 5.68
CA HIS A 334 15.55 -0.88 6.94
C HIS A 334 15.92 0.60 6.78
N ASP A 335 16.96 0.90 5.99
CA ASP A 335 17.37 2.29 5.72
C ASP A 335 16.27 3.05 4.99
N LEU A 336 15.64 2.43 3.98
CA LEU A 336 14.57 3.05 3.20
C LEU A 336 13.39 3.46 4.08
N ILE A 337 13.04 2.64 5.08
CA ILE A 337 11.96 2.94 6.02
C ILE A 337 12.37 4.06 6.98
N CYS A 338 13.60 4.02 7.49
CA CYS A 338 14.14 5.09 8.33
C CYS A 338 14.12 6.43 7.59
N GLU A 339 14.53 6.43 6.32
CA GLU A 339 14.48 7.60 5.44
C GLU A 339 13.04 8.07 5.19
N PHE A 340 12.10 7.16 4.90
CA PHE A 340 10.68 7.47 4.73
C PHE A 340 10.11 8.17 5.98
N ILE A 341 10.39 7.64 7.18
CA ILE A 341 9.95 8.21 8.45
C ILE A 341 10.53 9.62 8.65
N MET A 342 11.82 9.79 8.40
CA MET A 342 12.48 11.09 8.54
C MET A 342 11.90 12.11 7.57
N ASP A 343 11.73 11.76 6.30
CA ASP A 343 11.26 12.69 5.27
C ASP A 343 9.78 13.06 5.49
N ALA A 344 8.93 12.11 5.88
CA ALA A 344 7.55 12.41 6.27
C ALA A 344 7.49 13.35 7.48
N THR A 345 8.37 13.13 8.46
CA THR A 345 8.47 13.97 9.66
C THR A 345 8.97 15.38 9.33
N LYS A 346 9.96 15.52 8.44
CA LYS A 346 10.46 16.82 7.95
C LYS A 346 9.37 17.61 7.22
N LEU A 347 8.54 16.93 6.43
CA LEU A 347 7.35 17.52 5.78
C LEU A 347 6.23 17.86 6.77
N GLY A 348 6.39 17.48 8.04
CA GLY A 348 5.47 17.81 9.11
C GLY A 348 4.27 16.88 9.19
N MET A 349 4.29 15.69 8.58
CA MET A 349 3.23 14.71 8.81
C MET A 349 3.23 14.24 10.27
N ASP A 350 2.06 13.86 10.79
CA ASP A 350 1.94 13.28 12.13
C ASP A 350 2.32 11.80 12.09
N VAL A 351 3.63 11.51 12.21
CA VAL A 351 4.18 10.16 12.13
C VAL A 351 4.17 9.47 13.50
N GLU A 352 3.62 8.26 13.54
CA GLU A 352 3.65 7.29 14.63
C GLU A 352 4.48 6.07 14.18
N ILE A 353 5.50 5.71 14.96
CA ILE A 353 6.29 4.50 14.72
C ILE A 353 5.65 3.36 15.53
N THR A 354 5.48 2.20 14.91
CA THR A 354 4.92 1.00 15.53
C THR A 354 5.92 -0.14 15.51
N GLY A 355 5.83 -1.01 16.52
CA GLY A 355 6.61 -2.23 16.63
C GLY A 355 5.80 -3.33 17.30
N VAL A 356 6.17 -4.59 17.06
CA VAL A 356 5.60 -5.74 17.78
C VAL A 356 6.46 -6.05 19.00
N ASP A 357 5.80 -6.21 20.13
CA ASP A 357 6.41 -6.55 21.41
C ASP A 357 6.79 -8.03 21.43
N ARG A 358 7.96 -8.36 20.88
CA ARG A 358 8.53 -9.70 20.91
C ARG A 358 9.70 -9.78 21.90
N PRO A 359 9.95 -10.93 22.55
CA PRO A 359 11.05 -11.09 23.51
C PRO A 359 12.43 -10.80 22.93
N GLU A 360 12.65 -11.12 21.65
CA GLU A 360 13.94 -10.96 20.96
C GLU A 360 14.26 -9.52 20.55
N ILE A 361 13.26 -8.63 20.52
CA ILE A 361 13.40 -7.26 20.03
C ILE A 361 13.95 -6.34 21.13
N ASP A 362 15.08 -5.67 20.86
CA ASP A 362 15.59 -4.62 21.75
C ASP A 362 14.72 -3.35 21.68
N LYS A 363 13.75 -3.28 22.60
CA LYS A 363 12.82 -2.14 22.70
C LYS A 363 13.52 -0.83 23.05
N VAL A 364 14.61 -0.87 23.82
CA VAL A 364 15.31 0.33 24.26
C VAL A 364 16.02 0.97 23.07
N GLU A 365 16.72 0.16 22.28
CA GLU A 365 17.38 0.62 21.07
C GLU A 365 16.37 1.07 20.02
N MET A 366 15.24 0.37 19.90
CA MET A 366 14.12 0.76 19.04
C MET A 366 13.53 2.13 19.44
N GLU A 367 13.31 2.38 20.73
CA GLU A 367 12.87 3.70 21.20
C GLU A 367 13.92 4.78 20.98
N ARG A 368 15.22 4.46 21.10
CA ARG A 368 16.32 5.39 20.82
C ARG A 368 16.34 5.79 19.35
N LEU A 369 16.26 4.82 18.45
CA LEU A 369 16.16 5.04 17.00
C LEU A 369 14.91 5.86 16.67
N ALA A 370 13.74 5.50 17.21
CA ALA A 370 12.50 6.23 16.98
C ALA A 370 12.60 7.71 17.39
N ARG A 371 13.24 8.02 18.52
CA ARG A 371 13.51 9.42 18.94
C ARG A 371 14.38 10.15 17.94
N LEU A 372 15.44 9.50 17.45
CA LEU A 372 16.33 10.08 16.45
C LEU A 372 15.57 10.39 15.16
N LEU A 373 14.82 9.43 14.63
CA LEU A 373 14.06 9.58 13.38
C LEU A 373 13.01 10.70 13.48
N LEU A 374 12.33 10.84 14.62
CA LEU A 374 11.30 11.86 14.83
C LEU A 374 11.86 13.24 15.23
N SER A 375 13.16 13.34 15.57
CA SER A 375 13.79 14.59 16.02
C SER A 375 13.89 15.67 14.93
N VAL A 376 13.81 15.25 13.66
CA VAL A 376 13.88 16.09 12.45
C VAL A 376 12.62 16.93 12.21
N ALA A 377 11.59 16.78 13.07
CA ALA A 377 10.35 17.53 12.96
C ALA A 377 10.58 19.06 12.98
N PRO A 378 9.82 19.82 12.16
CA PRO A 378 9.86 21.29 12.17
C PRO A 378 9.67 21.89 13.58
N LYS A 379 10.46 22.93 13.91
CA LYS A 379 10.48 23.56 15.25
C LYS A 379 9.11 24.05 15.72
N ASN A 380 8.26 24.50 14.81
CA ASN A 380 6.90 24.95 15.10
C ASN A 380 5.99 23.85 15.65
N LYS A 381 6.23 22.57 15.31
CA LYS A 381 5.45 21.43 15.82
C LYS A 381 5.98 20.84 17.14
N LYS A 382 7.17 21.25 17.59
CA LYS A 382 7.79 20.71 18.82
C LYS A 382 7.07 21.16 20.09
N LYS A 383 6.42 22.33 20.10
CA LYS A 383 5.82 22.93 21.30
C LYS A 383 4.59 22.18 21.84
N GLY A 384 3.90 21.38 21.01
CA GLY A 384 2.67 20.66 21.42
C GLY A 384 2.87 19.18 21.75
N ARG A 385 4.04 18.59 21.47
CA ARG A 385 4.27 17.14 21.57
C ARG A 385 4.99 16.69 22.85
N VAL A 386 5.32 17.60 23.78
CA VAL A 386 6.08 17.29 25.01
C VAL A 386 5.21 16.61 26.09
N GLY A 387 4.25 15.78 25.69
CA GLY A 387 3.62 14.82 26.58
C GLY A 387 4.46 13.55 26.64
N ARG A 388 4.49 12.86 27.79
CA ARG A 388 5.17 11.56 28.01
C ARG A 388 4.57 10.40 27.18
N ARG A 389 4.19 10.61 25.93
CA ARG A 389 3.77 9.51 25.05
C ARG A 389 5.01 8.73 24.63
N SER A 390 4.92 7.41 24.71
CA SER A 390 5.93 6.53 24.11
C SER A 390 6.14 6.93 22.65
N VAL A 391 7.40 6.91 22.23
CA VAL A 391 7.81 7.27 20.86
C VAL A 391 7.50 6.14 19.88
N VAL A 392 7.41 4.91 20.40
CA VAL A 392 7.00 3.71 19.68
C VAL A 392 5.69 3.20 20.29
N ARG A 393 4.70 2.97 19.44
CA ARG A 393 3.48 2.27 19.82
C ARG A 393 3.72 0.76 19.67
N TRP A 394 4.01 0.12 20.79
CA TRP A 394 4.16 -1.32 20.88
C TRP A 394 2.82 -2.03 20.73
N ARG A 395 2.81 -3.12 19.98
CA ARG A 395 1.66 -3.97 19.72
C ARG A 395 1.95 -5.37 20.30
N PRO A 396 1.03 -6.02 21.04
CA PRO A 396 1.33 -7.29 21.73
C PRO A 396 1.62 -8.44 20.76
N TYR A 397 2.66 -9.24 20.98
CA TYR A 397 2.82 -10.50 20.25
C TYR A 397 1.89 -11.59 20.83
N PHE A 398 1.41 -12.50 19.99
CA PHE A 398 0.49 -13.58 20.36
C PHE A 398 1.12 -14.92 19.97
N GLU A 399 1.51 -15.71 20.96
CA GLU A 399 2.04 -17.07 20.81
C GLU A 399 0.96 -18.12 20.53
#